data_AF-A0A350Y4I1-F1
#
_entry.id   AF-A0A350Y4I1-F1
#
_cell.length_a   1.000
_cell.length_b   1.000
_cell.length_c   1.000
_cell.angle_alpha   90.00
_cell.angle_beta   90.00
_cell.angle_gamma   90.00
#
_symmetry.space_group_name_H-M   'P 1'
#
loop_
_entity.id
_entity.type
_entity.pdbx_description
1 polymer ?
#
loop_
_entity_poly.entity_id
_entity_poly.type
_entity_poly.pdbx_seq_one_letter_code
_entity_poly.pdbx_strand_id
1 'polypeptide(L)' 'MKRSTTGKFLTEWEGEPKKRVNLSLTQTAWHKLDEFAQAQQISKSEVIERFARSLEVQGFGEGEGEMGRWGEG' A
#
# COMPACT_ATOMS: atom_id res chain seq x y z
N MET A 1 -6.31 7.56 -15.75
CA MET A 1 -7.31 6.88 -14.89
C MET A 1 -8.06 5.87 -15.76
N LYS A 2 -7.75 4.56 -15.68
CA LYS A 2 -8.47 3.53 -16.46
C LYS A 2 -9.73 3.12 -15.72
N ARG A 3 -10.88 3.18 -16.40
CA ARG A 3 -12.18 2.76 -15.86
C ARG A 3 -12.37 1.28 -16.12
N SER A 4 -12.88 0.54 -15.13
CA SER A 4 -13.48 -0.77 -15.39
C SER A 4 -14.73 -0.59 -16.26
N THR A 5 -15.08 -1.61 -17.04
CA THR A 5 -16.29 -1.69 -17.87
C THR A 5 -17.58 -1.49 -17.05
N THR A 6 -17.51 -1.63 -15.72
CA THR A 6 -18.60 -1.40 -14.76
C THR A 6 -18.60 0.00 -14.11
N GLY A 7 -17.79 0.94 -14.58
CA GLY A 7 -17.76 2.32 -14.07
C GLY A 7 -17.08 2.51 -12.71
N LYS A 8 -16.56 1.45 -12.09
CA LYS A 8 -15.75 1.54 -10.86
C LYS A 8 -14.32 1.96 -11.20
N PHE A 9 -13.78 2.88 -10.39
CA PHE A 9 -12.40 3.32 -10.46
C PHE A 9 -11.48 2.15 -10.06
N LEU A 10 -10.78 1.55 -11.02
CA LEU A 10 -9.73 0.57 -10.76
C LEU A 10 -8.48 1.30 -10.26
N THR A 11 -8.39 1.43 -8.95
CA THR A 11 -7.11 1.58 -8.24
C THR A 11 -7.07 0.49 -7.20
N GLU A 12 -7.05 -0.73 -7.70
CA GLU A 12 -6.98 -1.95 -6.92
C GLU A 12 -5.66 -2.59 -7.36
N TRP A 13 -4.63 -2.43 -6.53
CA TRP A 13 -3.35 -3.13 -6.67
C TRP A 13 -3.69 -4.61 -6.94
N GLU A 14 -3.41 -5.08 -8.17
CA GLU A 14 -4.09 -6.20 -8.84
C GLU A 14 -4.25 -7.46 -7.97
N GLY A 15 -5.36 -7.55 -7.23
CA GLY A 15 -5.74 -8.74 -6.45
C GLY A 15 -5.71 -8.60 -4.93
N GLU A 16 -5.24 -7.48 -4.37
CA GLU A 16 -5.26 -7.25 -2.92
C GLU A 16 -6.47 -6.41 -2.50
N PRO A 17 -7.48 -7.01 -1.83
CA PRO A 17 -8.66 -6.27 -1.40
C PRO A 17 -8.29 -5.26 -0.31
N LYS A 18 -8.65 -3.99 -0.51
CA LYS A 18 -8.44 -2.95 0.51
C LYS A 18 -9.19 -3.29 1.79
N LYS A 19 -8.46 -3.37 2.91
CA LYS A 19 -9.05 -3.51 4.25
C LYS A 19 -9.10 -2.15 4.94
N ARG A 20 -10.20 -1.88 5.64
CA ARG A 20 -10.30 -0.69 6.49
C ARG A 20 -9.43 -0.89 7.73
N VAL A 21 -8.53 0.05 7.99
CA VAL A 21 -7.69 0.09 9.19
C VAL A 21 -7.97 1.37 9.98
N ASN A 22 -7.79 1.31 11.30
CA ASN A 22 -7.81 2.48 12.17
C ASN A 22 -6.37 2.93 12.42
N LEU A 23 -6.09 4.22 12.25
CA LEU A 23 -4.77 4.81 12.47
C LEU A 23 -4.91 6.07 13.31
N SER A 24 -4.06 6.20 14.32
CA SER A 24 -3.95 7.44 15.11
C SER A 24 -2.77 8.26 14.61
N LEU A 25 -3.02 9.52 14.27
CA LEU A 25 -2.03 10.48 13.82
C LEU A 25 -2.07 11.72 14.69
N THR A 26 -0.93 12.38 14.87
CA THR A 26 -0.92 13.74 15.40
C THR A 26 -1.56 14.68 14.40
N GLN A 27 -2.08 15.82 14.87
CA GLN A 27 -2.68 16.82 13.98
C GLN A 27 -1.68 17.32 12.93
N THR A 28 -0.43 17.55 13.33
CA THR A 28 0.65 17.95 12.40
C THR A 28 0.91 16.90 11.33
N ALA A 29 0.95 15.61 11.68
CA ALA A 29 1.15 14.54 10.71
C ALA A 29 -0.03 14.45 9.72
N TRP A 30 -1.26 14.61 10.21
CA TRP A 30 -2.44 14.65 9.36
C TRP A 30 -2.42 15.80 8.35
N HIS A 31 -2.07 17.02 8.78
CA HIS A 31 -1.97 18.17 7.88
C HIS A 31 -0.91 17.97 6.80
N LYS A 32 0.29 17.52 7.16
CA LYS A 32 1.36 17.25 6.17
C LYS A 32 0.95 16.18 5.16
N LEU A 33 0.28 15.12 5.63
CA LEU A 33 -0.24 14.06 4.76
C LEU A 33 -1.28 14.61 3.77
N ASP A 34 -2.16 15.50 4.26
CA ASP A 34 -3.19 16.14 3.45
C ASP A 34 -2.60 17.08 2.39
N GLU A 35 -1.65 17.94 2.78
CA GLU A 35 -0.93 18.83 1.85
C GLU A 35 -0.22 18.05 0.74
N PHE A 36 0.49 16.98 1.10
CA PHE A 36 1.17 16.11 0.13
C PHE A 36 0.17 15.43 -0.81
N ALA A 37 -0.93 14.90 -0.26
CA ALA A 37 -1.98 14.27 -1.05
C ALA A 37 -2.60 15.24 -2.06
N GLN A 38 -2.88 16.49 -1.63
CA GLN A 38 -3.40 17.54 -2.49
C GLN A 38 -2.42 17.93 -3.60
N ALA A 39 -1.14 18.13 -3.27
CA ALA A 39 -0.11 18.49 -4.25
C ALA A 39 0.06 17.42 -5.35
N GLN A 40 -0.13 16.15 -5.00
CA GLN A 40 -0.03 15.00 -5.92
C GLN A 40 -1.37 14.60 -6.55
N GLN A 41 -2.47 15.27 -6.21
CA GLN A 41 -3.84 14.94 -6.63
C GLN A 41 -4.25 13.48 -6.35
N ILE A 42 -3.82 12.94 -5.22
CA ILE A 42 -4.14 11.58 -4.76
C ILE A 42 -4.83 11.60 -3.39
N SER A 43 -5.38 10.47 -2.97
CA SER A 43 -5.95 10.36 -1.63
C SER A 43 -4.87 10.16 -0.57
N LYS A 44 -5.16 10.56 0.68
CA LYS A 44 -4.29 10.27 1.84
C LYS A 44 -3.99 8.78 2.01
N SER A 45 -4.99 7.92 1.74
CA SER A 45 -4.80 6.47 1.74
C SER A 45 -3.80 6.02 0.68
N GLU A 46 -3.86 6.59 -0.53
CA GLU A 46 -2.92 6.30 -1.61
C GLU A 46 -1.49 6.74 -1.25
N VAL A 47 -1.32 7.86 -0.53
CA VAL A 47 -0.01 8.28 -0.01
C VAL A 47 0.56 7.22 0.95
N ILE A 48 -0.26 6.76 1.90
CA ILE A 48 0.15 5.75 2.89
C ILE A 48 0.54 4.43 2.20
N GLU A 49 -0.27 3.97 1.24
CA GLU A 49 -0.02 2.74 0.46
C GLU A 49 1.29 2.83 -0.32
N ARG A 50 1.53 3.94 -1.04
CA ARG A 50 2.77 4.14 -1.79
C ARG A 50 3.99 4.21 -0.87
N PHE A 51 3.86 4.89 0.27
CA PHE A 51 4.93 4.94 1.25
C PHE A 51 5.24 3.54 1.80
N ALA A 52 4.24 2.79 2.22
CA ALA A 52 4.41 1.43 2.75
C ALA A 52 5.12 0.50 1.75
N ARG A 53 4.70 0.50 0.47
CA ARG A 53 5.35 -0.30 -0.58
C ARG A 53 6.76 0.16 -0.92
N SER A 54 7.06 1.45 -0.76
CA SER A 54 8.43 1.93 -0.93
C SER A 54 9.38 1.41 0.14
N LEU A 55 8.88 0.98 1.30
CA LEU A 55 9.68 0.36 2.36
C LEU A 55 10.09 -1.07 1.98
N GLU A 56 9.25 -1.81 1.25
CA GLU A 56 9.58 -3.16 0.74
C GLU A 56 10.80 -3.12 -0.19
N VAL A 57 10.89 -2.09 -1.03
CA VAL A 57 12.01 -1.87 -1.97
C VAL A 57 13.31 -1.49 -1.25
N GLN A 58 13.23 -0.94 -0.03
CA GLN A 58 14.39 -0.39 0.71
C GLN A 58 15.05 -1.38 1.68
N GLY A 59 14.64 -2.65 1.72
CA GLY A 59 15.39 -3.70 2.42
C GLY A 59 14.80 -4.14 3.77
N PHE A 60 13.50 -4.40 3.82
CA PHE A 60 12.90 -5.29 4.82
C PHE A 60 12.51 -6.66 4.21
N GLY A 61 13.20 -7.06 3.14
CA GLY A 61 12.99 -8.30 2.40
C GLY A 61 14.09 -9.33 2.63
N GLU A 62 14.45 -9.62 3.89
CA GLU A 62 15.31 -10.76 4.22
C GLU A 62 14.71 -11.62 5.33
N GLY A 63 14.42 -12.89 4.98
CA GLY A 63 13.87 -13.97 5.80
C GLY A 63 12.37 -14.18 5.54
N GLU A 64 11.89 -15.19 4.83
CA GLU A 64 12.25 -16.61 4.82
C GLU A 64 12.05 -17.21 3.42
N GLY A 65 13.14 -17.55 2.77
CA GLY A 65 13.16 -18.31 1.52
C GLY A 65 14.05 -19.54 1.68
N GLU A 66 13.71 -20.46 2.58
CA GLU A 66 14.20 -21.85 2.56
C GLU A 66 13.51 -22.67 3.67
N MET A 67 12.31 -23.19 3.41
CA MET A 67 11.96 -24.49 3.99
C MET A 67 12.08 -25.51 2.88
N GLY A 68 13.28 -26.12 2.85
CA GLY A 68 13.62 -27.22 2.00
C GLY A 68 12.57 -28.32 2.07
N ARG A 69 12.08 -28.68 0.89
CA ARG A 69 12.08 -30.05 0.37
C ARG A 69 12.54 -31.09 1.41
N TRP A 70 11.63 -31.51 2.29
CA TRP A 70 11.76 -32.81 2.93
C TRP A 70 11.35 -33.86 1.91
N GLY A 71 12.36 -34.57 1.40
CA GLY A 71 12.15 -35.85 0.74
C GLY A 71 12.14 -36.95 1.80
N GLU A 72 11.21 -37.88 1.66
CA GLU A 72 11.32 -39.27 2.10
C GLU A 72 10.59 -40.07 1.00
N GLY A 73 11.14 -41.10 0.37
CA GLY A 73 12.07 -42.10 0.90
C GLY A 73 11.27 -43.37 1.10
#